data_AF-A0AAD7GDQ4-F1
#
_entry.id   AF-A0AAD7GDQ4-F1
#
_cell.length_a   1.000
_cell.length_b   1.000
_cell.length_c   1.000
_cell.angle_alpha   90.00
_cell.angle_beta   90.00
_cell.angle_gamma   90.00
#
_symmetry.space_group_name_H-M   'P 1'
#
loop_
_entity.id
_entity.type
_entity.pdbx_description
1 polymer ?
#
loop_
_entity_poly.entity_id
_entity_poly.type
_entity_poly.pdbx_seq_one_letter_code
_entity_poly.pdbx_strand_id
1 'polypeptide(L)' 'VPQEWRKDTFLISTLHTLLQPDVINNMFTSDYMYWTCHLSPTTLQKMLESSLCFSVY' A
#
# COMPACT_ATOMS: atom_id res chain seq x y z
N VAL A 1 -3.03 -8.83 -17.19
CA VAL A 1 -2.25 -9.62 -16.21
C VAL A 1 -3.16 -9.87 -15.01
N PRO A 2 -3.21 -11.07 -14.41
CA PRO A 2 -3.99 -11.26 -13.18
C PRO A 2 -3.56 -10.22 -12.14
N GLN A 3 -4.53 -9.59 -11.48
CA GLN A 3 -4.28 -8.56 -10.46
C GLN A 3 -4.45 -9.11 -9.04
N GLU A 4 -4.85 -10.38 -8.91
CA GLU A 4 -5.14 -11.04 -7.64
C GLU A 4 -4.65 -12.49 -7.68
N TRP A 5 -4.09 -12.94 -6.55
CA TRP A 5 -3.66 -14.32 -6.32
C TRP A 5 -4.11 -14.74 -4.93
N ARG A 6 -4.54 -16.00 -4.78
CA ARG A 6 -4.97 -16.55 -3.49
C ARG A 6 -4.06 -17.69 -3.08
N LYS A 7 -3.72 -17.72 -1.78
CA LYS A 7 -3.03 -18.83 -1.14
C LYS A 7 -3.67 -19.08 0.23
N ASP A 8 -4.31 -20.23 0.40
CA ASP A 8 -5.06 -20.58 1.60
C ASP A 8 -6.11 -19.48 1.92
N THR A 9 -5.97 -18.82 3.07
CA THR A 9 -6.82 -17.70 3.49
C THR A 9 -6.32 -16.33 3.01
N PHE A 10 -5.13 -16.26 2.41
CA PHE A 10 -4.52 -15.01 2.01
C PHE A 10 -4.91 -14.59 0.59
N LEU A 11 -5.14 -13.29 0.41
CA LEU A 11 -5.33 -12.63 -0.87
C LEU A 11 -4.15 -11.67 -1.12
N ILE A 12 -3.40 -11.91 -2.18
CA ILE A 12 -2.41 -10.97 -2.70
C ILE A 12 -3.07 -10.18 -3.82
N SER A 13 -3.03 -8.86 -3.78
CA SER A 13 -3.63 -8.00 -4.82
C SER A 13 -2.72 -6.84 -5.22
N THR A 14 -2.79 -6.49 -6.50
CA THR A 14 -2.21 -5.26 -7.06
C THR A 14 -3.28 -4.21 -7.39
N LEU A 15 -4.52 -4.38 -6.92
CA LEU A 15 -5.58 -3.41 -7.11
C LEU A 15 -5.40 -2.21 -6.19
N HIS A 16 -5.27 -1.02 -6.77
CA HIS A 16 -5.11 0.22 -6.00
C HIS A 16 -6.36 0.55 -5.16
N THR A 17 -7.53 0.07 -5.56
CA THR A 17 -8.80 0.26 -4.85
C THR A 17 -8.88 -0.45 -3.50
N LEU A 18 -8.01 -1.45 -3.26
CA LEU A 18 -7.96 -2.16 -1.98
C LEU A 18 -6.99 -1.50 -0.99
N LEU A 19 -6.10 -0.63 -1.46
CA LEU A 19 -5.15 0.09 -0.62
C LEU A 19 -5.88 1.01 0.35
N GLN A 20 -5.33 1.14 1.56
CA GLN A 20 -5.84 2.02 2.61
C GLN A 20 -4.80 3.12 2.84
N PRO A 21 -4.88 4.27 2.14
CA PRO A 21 -3.83 5.29 2.16
C PRO A 21 -3.50 5.77 3.57
N ASP A 22 -4.51 5.96 4.44
CA ASP A 22 -4.30 6.42 5.82
C ASP A 22 -3.46 5.42 6.64
N VAL A 23 -3.73 4.12 6.50
CA VAL A 23 -2.97 3.07 7.19
C VAL A 23 -1.53 3.03 6.69
N ILE A 24 -1.32 3.14 5.37
CA ILE A 24 0.01 3.19 4.75
C ILE A 24 0.79 4.41 5.28
N ASN A 25 0.17 5.58 5.31
CA ASN A 25 0.82 6.81 5.74
C ASN A 25 1.18 6.79 7.23
N ASN A 26 0.30 6.23 8.07
CA ASN A 26 0.59 6.04 9.49
C ASN A 26 1.78 5.08 9.70
N MET A 27 1.85 4.00 8.92
CA MET A 27 2.97 3.06 8.97
C MET A 27 4.30 3.71 8.56
N PHE A 28 4.29 4.73 7.68
CA PHE A 28 5.51 5.48 7.33
C PHE A 28 6.15 6.23 8.50
N THR A 29 5.40 6.43 9.59
CA THR A 29 5.91 7.03 10.84
C THR A 29 6.15 6.00 11.95
N SER A 30 5.91 4.72 11.68
CA SER A 30 6.11 3.66 12.67
C SER A 30 7.60 3.33 12.85
N ASP A 31 7.94 2.78 14.01
CA ASP A 31 9.30 2.34 14.34
C ASP A 31 9.81 1.23 13.39
N TYR A 32 8.92 0.58 12.64
CA TYR A 32 9.27 -0.44 11.66
C TYR A 32 9.90 0.14 10.38
N MET A 33 9.74 1.43 10.10
CA MET A 33 10.14 2.06 8.83
C MET A 33 10.94 3.36 9.07
N TYR A 34 12.23 3.22 9.38
CA TYR A 34 13.09 4.37 9.71
C TYR A 34 13.38 5.33 8.52
N TRP A 35 13.23 4.86 7.28
CA TRP A 35 13.57 5.62 6.07
C TRP A 35 12.39 6.38 5.45
N THR A 36 11.20 6.25 6.03
CA THR A 36 9.99 6.91 5.54
C THR A 36 9.55 8.03 6.46
N CYS A 37 8.66 8.87 5.95
CA CYS A 37 8.02 9.92 6.73
C CYS A 37 6.57 10.10 6.26
N HIS A 38 5.77 10.76 7.09
CA HIS A 38 4.40 11.09 6.75
C HIS A 38 4.35 11.99 5.50
N LEU A 39 3.54 11.60 4.52
CA LEU A 39 3.34 12.35 3.28
C LEU A 39 2.03 13.15 3.32
N SER A 40 1.96 14.22 2.52
CA SER A 40 0.67 14.89 2.28
C SER A 40 -0.28 13.94 1.53
N PRO A 41 -1.61 14.03 1.73
CA PRO A 41 -2.56 13.15 1.03
C PRO A 41 -2.39 13.14 -0.49
N THR A 42 -2.18 14.30 -1.10
CA THR A 42 -1.95 14.44 -2.56
C THR A 42 -0.67 13.76 -3.01
N THR A 43 0.43 13.91 -2.25
CA THR A 43 1.72 13.28 -2.56
C THR A 43 1.63 11.76 -2.43
N LEU A 44 1.00 11.28 -1.35
CA LEU A 44 0.80 9.85 -1.11
C LEU A 44 -0.03 9.22 -2.22
N GLN A 45 -1.14 9.85 -2.59
CA GLN A 45 -2.00 9.36 -3.66
C GLN A 45 -1.24 9.25 -4.98
N LYS A 46 -0.49 10.30 -5.36
CA LYS A 46 0.34 10.28 -6.57
C LYS A 46 1.40 9.17 -6.54
N MET A 47 2.01 8.93 -5.37
CA MET A 47 2.99 7.86 -5.19
C MET A 47 2.36 6.49 -5.39
N LEU A 48 1.18 6.22 -4.79
CA LEU A 48 0.46 4.95 -4.92
C LEU A 48 0.00 4.72 -6.38
N GLU A 49 -0.51 5.75 -7.04
CA GLU A 49 -0.95 5.69 -8.45
C GLU A 49 0.22 5.45 -9.42
N SER A 50 1.43 5.91 -9.08
CA SER A 50 2.63 5.78 -9.91
C SER A 50 3.45 4.51 -9.60
N SER A 51 2.99 3.67 -8.67
CA SER A 51 3.71 2.49 -8.19
C SER A 51 2.91 1.22 -8.42
N LEU A 52 3.59 0.08 -8.61
CA LEU A 52 2.96 -1.23 -8.52
C LEU A 52 2.96 -1.69 -7.06
N CYS A 53 1.83 -1.58 -6.37
CA CYS A 53 1.70 -1.98 -4.97
C CYS A 53 1.26 -3.45 -4.85
N PHE A 54 1.89 -4.20 -3.94
CA PHE A 54 1.46 -5.54 -3.55
C PHE A 54 0.85 -5.47 -2.16
N SER A 55 -0.43 -5.74 -2.07
CA SER A 55 -1.20 -5.79 -0.82
C SER A 55 -1.48 -7.24 -0.45
N VAL A 56 -1.51 -7.53 0.85
CA VAL A 56 -1.82 -8.86 1.39
C VAL A 56 -2.93 -8.70 2.43
N TYR A 57 -4.00 -9.49 2.27
CA TYR A 57 -5.15 -9.56 3.17
C TYR A 57 -5.33 -10.99 3.68
#